data_AF-A0A7W1SWG4-F1
#
_entry.id   AF-A0A7W1SWG4-F1
#
_cell.length_a   1.000
_cell.length_b   1.000
_cell.length_c   1.000
_cell.angle_alpha   90.00
_cell.angle_beta   90.00
_cell.angle_gamma   90.00
#
_symmetry.space_group_name_H-M   'P 1'
#
loop_
_entity.id
_entity.type
_entity.pdbx_description
1 polymer ?
#
loop_
_entity_poly.entity_id
_entity_poly.type
_entity_poly.pdbx_seq_one_letter_code
_entity_poly.pdbx_strand_id
1 'polypeptide(L)' 'MPRKNKPKAFSAVQAVKSLARERIGTPPPEKVESGRPRQKTEKHKPRLQDLMRGE' A
#
# COMPACT_ATOMS: atom_id res chain seq x y z
N MET A 1 23.40 -13.55 11.05
CA MET A 1 24.12 -12.61 10.17
C MET A 1 23.24 -12.25 8.97
N PRO A 2 23.07 -10.96 8.63
CA PRO A 2 22.34 -10.56 7.43
C PRO A 2 23.06 -11.10 6.19
N ARG A 3 22.35 -11.87 5.36
CA ARG A 3 22.92 -12.44 4.13
C ARG A 3 23.09 -11.33 3.09
N LYS A 4 24.23 -11.31 2.40
CA LYS A 4 24.49 -10.35 1.32
C LYS A 4 23.49 -10.58 0.18
N ASN A 5 22.76 -9.53 -0.20
CA ASN A 5 21.83 -9.59 -1.32
C ASN A 5 22.59 -9.84 -2.62
N LYS A 6 22.06 -10.72 -3.46
CA LYS A 6 22.59 -10.95 -4.81
C LYS A 6 22.46 -9.66 -5.64
N PRO A 7 23.42 -9.37 -6.54
CA PRO A 7 23.30 -8.25 -7.46
C PRO A 7 22.05 -8.43 -8.34
N LYS A 8 21.30 -7.36 -8.55
CA LYS A 8 20.15 -7.38 -9.46
C LYS A 8 20.66 -7.45 -10.90
N ALA A 9 20.02 -8.25 -11.74
CA ALA A 9 20.30 -8.26 -13.17
C ALA A 9 19.98 -6.90 -13.80
N PHE A 10 20.68 -6.57 -14.88
CA PHE A 10 20.40 -5.34 -15.63
C PHE A 10 19.00 -5.40 -16.24
N SER A 11 18.25 -4.30 -16.10
CA SER A 11 16.96 -4.10 -16.72
C SER A 11 16.94 -2.73 -17.37
N ALA A 12 16.75 -2.68 -18.69
CA ALA A 12 16.69 -1.42 -19.43
C ALA A 12 15.64 -0.46 -18.86
N VAL A 13 14.47 -0.98 -18.49
CA VAL A 13 13.39 -0.20 -17.87
C VAL A 13 13.82 0.44 -16.55
N GLN A 14 14.60 -0.27 -15.74
CA GLN A 14 15.09 0.28 -14.47
C GLN A 14 16.12 1.38 -14.70
N ALA A 15 17.04 1.19 -15.64
CA ALA A 15 18.06 2.18 -15.99
C ALA A 15 17.45 3.48 -16.54
N VAL A 16 16.43 3.37 -17.40
CA VAL A 16 15.71 4.54 -17.93
C VAL A 16 14.98 5.28 -16.80
N LYS A 17 14.30 4.55 -15.91
CA LYS A 17 13.58 5.15 -14.77
C LYS A 17 14.53 5.81 -13.76
N SER A 18 15.71 5.26 -13.51
CA SER A 18 16.70 5.88 -12.61
C SER A 18 17.25 7.16 -13.22
N LEU A 19 17.65 7.13 -14.50
CA LEU A 19 18.13 8.30 -15.21
C LEU A 19 17.09 9.43 -15.21
N ALA A 20 15.82 9.10 -15.49
CA ALA A 20 14.74 10.07 -15.46
C ALA A 20 14.61 10.74 -14.08
N ARG A 21 14.71 9.97 -12.98
CA ARG A 21 14.65 10.50 -11.61
C ARG A 21 15.85 11.37 -11.24
N GLU A 22 17.04 11.05 -11.75
CA GLU A 22 18.24 11.87 -11.56
C GLU A 22 18.14 13.22 -12.28
N ARG A 23 17.52 13.25 -13.47
CA ARG A 23 17.40 14.46 -14.29
C ARG A 23 16.21 15.34 -13.92
N ILE A 24 15.03 14.75 -13.77
CA ILE A 24 13.74 15.45 -13.62
C ILE A 24 13.33 15.52 -12.14
N GLY A 25 13.89 14.65 -11.30
CA GLY A 25 13.48 14.46 -9.92
C GLY A 25 12.53 13.27 -9.74
N THR A 26 12.38 12.83 -8.49
CA THR A 26 11.42 11.76 -8.16
C THR A 26 10.01 12.35 -8.21
N PRO A 27 9.05 11.72 -8.90
CA PRO A 27 7.67 12.20 -8.88
C PRO A 27 7.15 12.22 -7.44
N PRO A 28 6.29 13.20 -7.09
CA PRO A 28 5.69 13.22 -5.76
C PRO A 28 4.93 11.91 -5.51
N PRO A 29 4.91 11.43 -4.26
CA PRO A 29 4.13 10.25 -3.93
C PRO A 29 2.66 10.47 -4.28
N GLU A 30 1.98 9.42 -4.72
CA GLU A 30 0.54 9.46 -4.90
C GLU A 30 -0.11 9.92 -3.60
N LYS A 31 -0.87 11.02 -3.69
CA LYS A 31 -1.68 11.48 -2.56
C LYS A 31 -2.88 10.56 -2.49
N VAL A 32 -3.05 9.90 -1.35
CA VAL A 32 -4.32 9.23 -1.07
C VAL A 32 -5.39 10.31 -1.04
N GLU A 33 -6.21 10.38 -2.08
CA GLU A 33 -7.41 11.21 -2.06
C GLU A 33 -8.25 10.77 -0.86
N SER A 34 -8.76 11.74 -0.08
CA SER A 34 -9.70 11.46 0.99
C SER A 34 -11.05 11.07 0.38
N GLY A 35 -11.11 9.89 -0.24
CA GLY A 35 -12.36 9.20 -0.55
C GLY A 35 -13.12 8.92 0.75
N ARG A 36 -14.41 8.61 0.61
CA ARG A 36 -15.28 8.27 1.76
C ARG A 36 -14.54 7.27 2.67
N PRO A 37 -14.51 7.49 3.99
CA PRO A 37 -13.83 6.58 4.90
C PRO A 37 -14.39 5.18 4.69
N ARG A 38 -13.52 4.19 4.58
CA ARG A 38 -13.93 2.78 4.51
C ARG A 38 -14.86 2.52 5.69
N GLN A 39 -16.12 2.17 5.40
CA GLN A 39 -17.05 1.73 6.43
C GLN A 39 -16.43 0.50 7.10
N LYS A 40 -16.14 0.61 8.39
CA LYS A 40 -15.66 -0.52 9.17
C LYS A 40 -16.85 -1.45 9.37
N THR A 41 -16.92 -2.50 8.58
CA THR A 41 -17.84 -3.61 8.87
C THR A 41 -17.29 -4.38 10.06
N GLU A 42 -18.17 -4.76 10.98
CA GLU A 42 -17.78 -5.65 12.08
C GLU A 42 -17.37 -7.00 11.50
N LYS A 43 -16.18 -7.48 11.89
CA LYS A 43 -15.63 -8.75 11.38
C LYS A 43 -16.38 -9.97 11.92
N HIS A 44 -17.06 -9.81 13.05
CA HIS A 44 -17.64 -10.90 13.81
C HIS A 44 -19.15 -10.84 13.79
N LYS A 45 -19.77 -12.02 13.95
CA LYS A 45 -21.22 -12.11 14.10
C LYS A 45 -21.64 -11.42 15.41
N PRO A 46 -22.83 -10.78 15.44
CA PRO A 46 -23.39 -10.21 16.66
C PRO A 46 -23.58 -11.31 17.71
N ARG A 47 -23.45 -10.95 19.00
CA ARG A 47 -23.68 -11.89 20.09
C ARG A 47 -25.18 -12.09 20.28
N LEU A 48 -25.57 -13.18 20.95
CA LEU A 48 -26.98 -13.48 21.23
C LEU A 48 -27.69 -12.32 21.95
N GLN A 49 -27.00 -11.68 22.90
CA GLN A 49 -27.45 -10.48 23.61
C GLN A 49 -27.75 -9.28 22.70
N ASP A 50 -27.09 -9.15 21.56
CA ASP A 50 -27.25 -8.03 20.64
C ASP A 50 -28.45 -8.32 19.72
N LEU A 51 -28.60 -9.59 19.30
CA LEU A 51 -29.78 -10.08 18.59
C LEU A 51 -31.07 -9.99 19.42
N MET A 52 -30.99 -10.23 20.73
CA MET A 52 -32.14 -10.11 21.64
C MET A 52 -32.53 -8.66 21.93
N ARG A 53 -31.63 -7.69 21.71
CA ARG A 53 -31.89 -6.27 22.00
C ARG A 53 -32.56 -5.51 20.86
N GLY A 54 -32.65 -6.08 19.65
CA GLY A 54 -33.47 -5.53 18.57
C GLY A 54 -33.01 -4.15 18.07
N GLU A 55 -31.70 -3.94 17.97
CA GLU A 55 -31.11 -2.90 17.11
C GLU A 55 -30.47 -3.55 15.86
#